data_AF-A0A1J7IWQ1-F1
#
_entry.id   AF-A0A1J7IWQ1-F1
#
_cell.length_a   1.000
_cell.length_b   1.000
_cell.length_c   1.000
_cell.angle_alpha   90.00
_cell.angle_beta   90.00
_cell.angle_gamma   90.00
#
_symmetry.space_group_name_H-M   'P 1'
#
loop_
_entity.id
_entity.type
_entity.pdbx_description
1 polymer ?
#
loop_
_entity_poly.entity_id
_entity_poly.type
_entity_poly.pdbx_seq_one_letter_code
_entity_poly.pdbx_strand_id
1 'polypeptide(L)'
;MSDAGRPGLLRRLNRSGQVLIVPMGEVYPVDFQITPAIGTANLGSCSVAAIISAFGAILAHIPPLPSLTAHEADPHAGDNNVRAMMGRVRELYMEYEGYFPVASTVVVCAILNGQVALPDQMEIMQEAFRDMGLESVTHTYDVPGDRTLPGQGTVTVVSSYLEQGTMGIYVEDNLVTPIPAAAPDVLGEEESRVTQMQQSDYEPGYSEQEYGSAVDVEMRYDESVEQAGPSSYDEFEEMTQGEFVEHAGPSSDAELDAPASRTPTRKWVEVKITIVSHLTRRNEYVFQDAKNRSVSTKD
;
A
#
# COMPACT_ATOMS: atom_id res chain seq x y z
N MET A 1 15.45 -29.08 6.38
CA MET A 1 14.19 -29.29 5.64
C MET A 1 13.95 -28.03 4.83
N SER A 2 14.10 -28.11 3.51
CA SER A 2 13.84 -26.97 2.61
C SER A 2 12.35 -26.65 2.67
N ASP A 3 12.01 -25.41 3.06
CA ASP A 3 10.64 -24.89 3.15
C ASP A 3 10.06 -24.60 1.75
N ALA A 4 10.23 -25.57 0.82
CA ALA A 4 10.05 -25.47 -0.63
C ALA A 4 8.58 -25.30 -1.09
N GLY A 5 7.72 -24.82 -0.20
CA GLY A 5 6.31 -24.59 -0.50
C GLY A 5 5.70 -23.41 0.24
N ARG A 6 6.42 -22.73 1.13
CA ARG A 6 5.84 -21.56 1.80
C ARG A 6 5.86 -20.36 0.85
N PRO A 7 4.68 -19.77 0.56
CA PRO A 7 4.63 -18.53 -0.21
C PRO A 7 5.34 -17.42 0.57
N GLY A 8 5.99 -16.51 -0.16
CA GLY A 8 6.69 -15.39 0.46
C GLY A 8 5.78 -14.46 1.26
N LEU A 9 6.38 -13.63 2.11
CA LEU A 9 5.70 -12.81 3.11
C LEU A 9 4.61 -11.94 2.47
N LEU A 10 4.95 -11.17 1.44
CA LEU A 10 4.00 -10.29 0.75
C LEU A 10 2.78 -11.06 0.21
N ARG A 11 3.04 -12.24 -0.39
CA ARG A 11 1.99 -13.08 -0.96
C ARG A 11 1.07 -13.65 0.12
N ARG A 12 1.62 -14.00 1.29
CA ARG A 12 0.84 -14.46 2.45
C ARG A 12 -0.08 -13.36 2.95
N LEU A 13 0.47 -12.17 3.17
CA LEU A 13 -0.30 -11.01 3.66
C LEU A 13 -1.37 -10.57 2.67
N ASN A 14 -1.10 -10.64 1.37
CA ASN A 14 -2.09 -10.30 0.34
C ASN A 14 -3.27 -11.27 0.35
N ARG A 15 -3.01 -12.57 0.53
CA ARG A 15 -4.07 -13.59 0.62
C ARG A 15 -4.94 -13.44 1.86
N SER A 16 -4.40 -12.91 2.96
CA SER A 16 -5.15 -12.66 4.19
C SER A 16 -5.78 -11.26 4.23
N GLY A 17 -5.60 -10.42 3.20
CA GLY A 17 -6.12 -9.06 3.17
C GLY A 17 -5.43 -8.13 4.18
N GLN A 18 -4.19 -8.43 4.57
CA GLN A 18 -3.45 -7.72 5.62
C GLN A 18 -2.39 -6.75 5.07
N VAL A 19 -2.30 -6.57 3.76
CA VAL A 19 -1.32 -5.69 3.12
C VAL A 19 -1.96 -4.83 2.04
N LEU A 20 -1.58 -3.56 2.01
CA LEU A 20 -1.81 -2.68 0.87
C LEU A 20 -0.71 -2.90 -0.18
N ILE A 21 -1.08 -3.29 -1.39
CA ILE A 21 -0.13 -3.44 -2.50
C ILE A 21 0.03 -2.11 -3.23
N VAL A 22 1.27 -1.62 -3.32
CA VAL A 22 1.62 -0.42 -4.10
C VAL A 22 2.01 -0.84 -5.53
N PRO A 23 1.25 -0.44 -6.55
CA PRO A 23 1.60 -0.70 -7.94
C PRO A 23 2.88 0.05 -8.36
N MET A 24 3.54 -0.43 -9.42
CA MET A 24 4.64 0.28 -10.05
C MET A 24 4.17 1.65 -10.56
N GLY A 25 4.93 2.71 -10.27
CA GLY A 25 4.59 4.09 -10.62
C GLY A 25 3.69 4.79 -9.60
N GLU A 26 3.37 4.13 -8.49
CA GLU A 26 2.50 4.67 -7.45
C GLU A 26 3.20 4.89 -6.11
N VAL A 27 2.60 5.75 -5.29
CA VAL A 27 3.01 6.05 -3.92
C VAL A 27 1.75 6.02 -3.06
N TYR A 28 1.72 5.17 -2.03
CA TYR A 28 0.60 5.12 -1.09
C TYR A 28 1.06 5.24 0.37
N PRO A 29 0.28 5.94 1.21
CA PRO A 29 0.39 5.86 2.66
C PRO A 29 -0.44 4.69 3.22
N VAL A 30 -0.13 4.27 4.45
CA VAL A 30 -0.95 3.34 5.22
C VAL A 30 -0.97 3.74 6.71
N ASP A 31 -2.14 3.62 7.33
CA ASP A 31 -2.33 3.63 8.78
C ASP A 31 -2.27 2.18 9.29
N PHE A 32 -1.31 1.87 10.15
CA PHE A 32 -1.11 0.51 10.67
C PHE A 32 -2.21 0.04 11.63
N GLN A 33 -3.06 0.94 12.15
CA GLN A 33 -4.25 0.55 12.91
C GLN A 33 -5.33 -0.06 12.01
N ILE A 34 -5.35 0.29 10.72
CA ILE A 34 -6.33 -0.17 9.74
C ILE A 34 -5.77 -1.31 8.89
N THR A 35 -4.57 -1.11 8.32
CA THR A 35 -3.93 -2.09 7.44
C THR A 35 -2.50 -2.33 7.92
N PRO A 36 -2.17 -3.51 8.46
CA PRO A 36 -0.94 -3.70 9.23
C PRO A 36 0.32 -3.84 8.36
N ALA A 37 0.21 -3.82 7.03
CA ALA A 37 1.36 -3.88 6.14
C ALA A 37 1.13 -3.08 4.85
N ILE A 38 2.23 -2.66 4.23
CA ILE A 38 2.28 -2.12 2.87
C ILE A 38 3.44 -2.77 2.13
N GLY A 39 3.28 -3.04 0.84
CA GLY A 39 4.36 -3.68 0.10
C GLY A 39 4.20 -3.60 -1.41
N THR A 40 5.24 -4.01 -2.11
CA THR A 40 5.26 -4.04 -3.56
C THR A 40 6.04 -5.24 -4.09
N ALA A 41 5.77 -5.62 -5.33
CA ALA A 41 6.30 -6.82 -5.98
C ALA A 41 6.76 -6.52 -7.41
N ASN A 42 7.42 -7.51 -8.01
CA ASN A 42 7.94 -7.47 -9.38
C ASN A 42 9.03 -6.41 -9.59
N LEU A 43 9.91 -6.25 -8.60
CA LEU A 43 11.09 -5.41 -8.70
C LEU A 43 12.09 -6.05 -9.69
N GLY A 44 12.02 -5.66 -10.96
CA GLY A 44 12.88 -6.18 -12.04
C GLY A 44 14.02 -5.24 -12.47
N SER A 45 14.11 -4.08 -11.82
CA SER A 45 15.07 -2.97 -12.01
C SER A 45 14.55 -1.68 -11.35
N CYS A 46 13.34 -1.72 -10.78
CA CYS A 46 12.72 -0.60 -10.09
C CYS A 46 13.41 -0.31 -8.76
N SER A 47 13.20 0.89 -8.25
CA SER A 47 13.61 1.29 -6.91
C SER A 47 12.41 1.43 -6.00
N VAL A 48 12.63 1.35 -4.69
CA VAL A 48 11.61 1.61 -3.67
C VAL A 48 12.13 2.70 -2.74
N ALA A 49 11.25 3.64 -2.41
CA ALA A 49 11.48 4.61 -1.34
C ALA A 49 10.39 4.42 -0.28
N ALA A 50 10.77 4.39 0.99
CA ALA A 50 9.82 4.22 2.09
C ALA A 50 10.13 5.13 3.28
N ILE A 51 9.09 5.66 3.92
CA ILE A 51 9.13 6.38 5.21
C ILE A 51 8.22 5.63 6.17
N ILE A 52 8.74 5.24 7.33
CA ILE A 52 8.02 4.31 8.20
C ILE A 52 8.19 4.71 9.67
N SER A 53 7.13 4.54 10.45
CA SER A 53 7.12 4.68 11.90
C SER A 53 6.38 3.50 12.54
N ALA A 54 6.16 3.56 13.86
CA ALA A 54 5.28 2.63 14.55
C ALA A 54 3.79 2.79 14.18
N PHE A 55 3.40 3.92 13.60
CA PHE A 55 2.00 4.30 13.36
C PHE A 55 1.57 4.11 11.90
N GLY A 56 2.49 4.26 10.95
CA GLY A 56 2.18 4.13 9.54
C GLY A 56 3.41 4.04 8.66
N ALA A 57 3.16 3.94 7.35
CA ALA A 57 4.21 3.92 6.36
C ALA A 57 3.76 4.60 5.06
N ILE A 58 4.72 5.18 4.34
CA ILE A 58 4.59 5.61 2.95
C ILE A 58 5.54 4.75 2.14
N LEU A 59 5.06 4.18 1.03
CA LEU A 59 5.88 3.37 0.12
C LEU A 59 5.65 3.80 -1.32
N ALA A 60 6.75 4.03 -2.04
CA ALA A 60 6.77 4.32 -3.47
C ALA A 60 7.43 3.18 -4.24
N HIS A 61 6.80 2.68 -5.29
CA HIS A 61 7.43 1.79 -6.26
C HIS A 61 7.80 2.59 -7.51
N ILE A 62 9.09 2.90 -7.67
CA ILE A 62 9.60 3.84 -8.66
C ILE A 62 10.21 3.07 -9.84
N PRO A 63 9.58 3.07 -11.03
CA PRO A 63 10.20 2.48 -12.22
C PRO A 63 11.38 3.34 -12.69
N PRO A 64 12.38 2.75 -13.37
CA PRO A 64 13.55 3.48 -13.85
C PRO A 64 13.21 4.54 -14.91
N LEU A 65 12.08 4.37 -15.61
CA LEU A 65 11.52 5.29 -16.60
C LEU A 65 10.01 5.44 -16.37
N PRO A 66 9.41 6.61 -16.65
CA PRO A 66 7.97 6.82 -16.48
C PRO A 66 7.14 6.07 -17.53
N SER A 67 7.71 5.88 -18.72
CA SER A 67 7.19 5.01 -19.77
C SER A 67 8.35 4.49 -20.62
N LEU A 68 8.14 3.39 -21.34
CA LEU A 68 9.18 2.77 -22.17
C LEU A 68 9.67 3.69 -23.31
N THR A 69 8.85 4.63 -23.77
CA THR A 69 9.18 5.54 -24.88
C THR A 69 9.72 6.88 -24.41
N ALA A 70 9.70 7.18 -23.11
CA ALA A 70 10.07 8.51 -22.60
C ALA A 70 11.55 8.84 -22.84
N HIS A 71 12.43 7.85 -22.80
CA HIS A 71 13.87 8.04 -22.98
C HIS A 71 14.24 8.55 -24.39
N GLU A 72 13.45 8.20 -25.42
CA GLU A 72 13.70 8.67 -26.79
C GLU A 72 13.48 10.18 -26.93
N ALA A 73 12.63 10.77 -26.08
CA ALA A 73 12.29 12.18 -26.10
C ALA A 73 13.10 13.01 -25.09
N ASP A 74 13.51 12.42 -23.96
CA ASP A 74 14.27 13.07 -22.89
C ASP A 74 15.33 12.13 -22.31
N PRO A 75 16.63 12.42 -22.48
CA PRO A 75 17.71 11.60 -21.90
C PRO A 75 17.70 11.61 -20.36
N HIS A 76 17.03 12.56 -19.72
CA HIS A 76 16.87 12.67 -18.27
C HIS A 76 15.51 12.17 -17.77
N ALA A 77 14.73 11.46 -18.60
CA ALA A 77 13.39 11.01 -18.26
C ALA A 77 13.36 10.16 -16.97
N GLY A 78 14.40 9.36 -16.71
CA GLY A 78 14.50 8.53 -15.51
C GLY A 78 14.66 9.38 -14.24
N ASP A 79 15.63 10.28 -14.22
CA ASP A 79 15.86 11.18 -13.10
C ASP A 79 14.64 12.07 -12.83
N ASN A 80 14.03 12.59 -13.89
CA ASN A 80 12.82 13.40 -13.79
C ASN A 80 11.65 12.61 -13.21
N ASN A 81 11.52 11.32 -13.55
CA ASN A 81 10.53 10.43 -12.95
C ASN A 81 10.79 10.21 -11.45
N VAL A 82 12.04 9.97 -11.04
CA VAL A 82 12.39 9.79 -9.62
C VAL A 82 12.08 11.07 -8.85
N ARG A 83 12.47 12.25 -9.36
CA ARG A 83 12.14 13.54 -8.73
C ARG A 83 10.64 13.74 -8.58
N ALA A 84 9.85 13.43 -9.62
CA ALA A 84 8.40 13.54 -9.57
C ALA A 84 7.79 12.60 -8.52
N MET A 85 8.25 11.35 -8.46
CA MET A 85 7.80 10.36 -7.48
C MET A 85 8.18 10.74 -6.05
N MET A 86 9.41 11.22 -5.82
CA MET A 86 9.83 11.72 -4.52
C MET A 86 9.10 13.00 -4.10
N GLY A 87 8.66 13.82 -5.06
CA GLY A 87 7.72 14.92 -4.81
C GLY A 87 6.41 14.43 -4.19
N ARG A 88 5.82 13.37 -4.76
CA ARG A 88 4.60 12.74 -4.21
C ARG A 88 4.83 12.13 -2.82
N VAL A 89 5.99 11.50 -2.60
CA VAL A 89 6.38 10.99 -1.26
C VAL A 89 6.43 12.13 -0.24
N ARG A 90 7.03 13.27 -0.60
CA ARG A 90 7.11 14.44 0.26
C ARG A 90 5.74 15.04 0.58
N GLU A 91 4.86 15.15 -0.41
CA GLU A 91 3.50 15.64 -0.21
C GLU A 91 2.74 14.78 0.82
N LEU A 92 2.80 13.45 0.67
CA LEU A 92 2.20 12.52 1.62
C LEU A 92 2.87 12.59 3.00
N TYR A 93 4.19 12.74 3.07
CA TYR A 93 4.87 12.88 4.36
C TYR A 93 4.41 14.13 5.11
N MET A 94 4.24 15.25 4.42
CA MET A 94 3.71 16.48 5.02
C MET A 94 2.25 16.35 5.43
N GLU A 95 1.41 15.68 4.62
CA GLU A 95 0.00 15.43 4.93
C GLU A 95 -0.18 14.56 6.18
N TYR A 96 0.69 13.55 6.34
CA TYR A 96 0.63 12.56 7.42
C TYR A 96 1.74 12.75 8.47
N GLU A 97 2.32 13.95 8.61
CA GLU A 97 3.50 14.20 9.47
C GLU A 97 3.29 13.70 10.92
N GLY A 98 2.06 13.81 11.44
CA GLY A 98 1.70 13.32 12.78
C GLY A 98 1.85 11.81 12.98
N TYR A 99 1.92 11.02 11.92
CA TYR A 99 2.21 9.59 11.99
C TYR A 99 3.71 9.30 12.13
N PHE A 100 4.58 10.29 11.92
CA PHE A 100 6.03 10.09 11.81
C PHE A 100 6.84 10.90 12.85
N PRO A 101 6.49 10.87 14.16
CA PRO A 101 7.29 11.58 15.17
C PRO A 101 8.71 11.02 15.31
N VAL A 102 8.87 9.72 15.01
CA VAL A 102 10.16 9.06 14.81
C VAL A 102 10.03 8.19 13.57
N ALA A 103 10.75 8.57 12.52
CA ALA A 103 10.71 7.90 11.23
C ALA A 103 12.02 7.20 10.91
N SER A 104 11.93 6.05 10.26
CA SER A 104 13.03 5.43 9.53
C SER A 104 12.74 5.55 8.04
N THR A 105 13.74 5.94 7.25
CA THR A 105 13.60 5.98 5.79
C THR A 105 14.55 5.02 5.11
N VAL A 106 14.08 4.43 4.02
CA VAL A 106 14.84 3.43 3.27
C VAL A 106 14.71 3.67 1.78
N VAL A 107 15.85 3.49 1.10
CA VAL A 107 15.95 3.36 -0.34
C VAL A 107 16.32 1.91 -0.65
N VAL A 108 15.61 1.26 -1.58
CA VAL A 108 15.93 -0.08 -2.07
C VAL A 108 16.19 0.00 -3.57
N CYS A 109 17.37 -0.46 -4.02
CA CYS A 109 17.77 -0.43 -5.43
C CYS A 109 18.23 -1.80 -5.93
N ALA A 110 18.08 -2.05 -7.23
CA ALA A 110 18.65 -3.25 -7.85
C ALA A 110 20.18 -3.18 -7.88
N ILE A 111 20.84 -4.34 -7.79
CA ILE A 111 22.22 -4.57 -8.19
C ILE A 111 22.19 -5.35 -9.51
N LEU A 112 22.84 -4.81 -10.55
CA LEU A 112 23.02 -5.46 -11.84
C LEU A 112 24.53 -5.67 -12.07
N ASN A 113 24.94 -6.92 -12.28
CA ASN A 113 26.36 -7.29 -12.47
C ASN A 113 27.29 -6.79 -11.34
N GLY A 114 26.82 -6.82 -10.09
CA GLY A 114 27.60 -6.40 -8.92
C GLY A 114 27.73 -4.88 -8.74
N GLN A 115 27.01 -4.08 -9.53
CA GLN A 115 26.93 -2.62 -9.37
C GLN A 115 25.50 -2.20 -9.08
N VAL A 116 25.33 -1.14 -8.30
CA VAL A 116 24.01 -0.52 -8.09
C VAL A 116 23.48 -0.06 -9.45
N ALA A 117 22.29 -0.53 -9.80
CA ALA A 117 21.58 -0.07 -10.97
C ALA A 117 21.13 1.39 -10.72
N LEU A 118 21.49 2.28 -11.64
CA LEU A 118 21.06 3.68 -11.65
C LEU A 118 21.49 4.45 -10.38
N PRO A 119 22.81 4.60 -10.14
CA PRO A 119 23.34 5.29 -8.95
C PRO A 119 22.82 6.73 -8.82
N ASP A 120 22.64 7.44 -9.93
CA ASP A 120 22.13 8.81 -9.93
C ASP A 120 20.68 8.88 -9.39
N GLN A 121 19.86 7.87 -9.70
CA GLN A 121 18.50 7.77 -9.17
C GLN A 121 18.47 7.49 -7.67
N MET A 122 19.42 6.67 -7.18
CA MET A 122 19.62 6.45 -5.74
C MET A 122 19.99 7.76 -5.03
N GLU A 123 20.92 8.53 -5.58
CA GLU A 123 21.34 9.82 -5.01
C GLU A 123 20.19 10.81 -4.94
N ILE A 124 19.36 10.91 -5.99
CA ILE A 124 18.15 11.75 -6.00
C ILE A 124 17.18 11.37 -4.86
N MET A 125 16.96 10.07 -4.62
CA MET A 125 16.07 9.63 -3.54
C MET A 125 16.63 9.96 -2.15
N GLN A 126 17.94 9.76 -1.94
CA GLN A 126 18.61 10.08 -0.69
C GLN A 126 18.61 11.59 -0.41
N GLU A 127 18.87 12.41 -1.43
CA GLU A 127 18.81 13.87 -1.34
C GLU A 127 17.40 14.34 -0.99
N ALA A 128 16.36 13.77 -1.63
CA ALA A 128 14.99 14.10 -1.32
C ALA A 128 14.60 13.77 0.14
N PHE A 129 15.09 12.67 0.72
CA PHE A 129 14.91 12.38 2.14
C PHE A 129 15.63 13.40 3.03
N ARG A 130 16.89 13.73 2.70
CA ARG A 130 17.69 14.72 3.43
C ARG A 130 17.05 16.11 3.41
N ASP A 131 16.43 16.51 2.30
CA ASP A 131 15.69 17.77 2.18
C ASP A 131 14.43 17.82 3.07
N MET A 132 13.90 16.66 3.46
CA MET A 132 12.83 16.53 4.46
C MET A 132 13.37 16.44 5.90
N GLY A 133 14.68 16.52 6.09
CA GLY A 133 15.34 16.34 7.40
C GLY A 133 15.41 14.88 7.85
N LEU A 134 15.31 13.93 6.91
CA LEU A 134 15.32 12.50 7.17
C LEU A 134 16.60 11.85 6.68
N GLU A 135 17.22 11.03 7.52
CA GLU A 135 18.34 10.17 7.12
C GLU A 135 17.81 8.86 6.55
N SER A 136 18.45 8.37 5.47
CA SER A 136 18.02 7.15 4.76
C SER A 136 19.09 6.07 4.77
N VAL A 137 18.64 4.81 4.87
CA VAL A 137 19.49 3.63 4.71
C VAL A 137 19.22 3.01 3.35
N THR A 138 20.28 2.67 2.62
CA THR A 138 20.17 1.98 1.34
C THR A 138 20.29 0.48 1.52
N HIS A 139 19.33 -0.25 0.96
CA HIS A 139 19.37 -1.70 0.78
C HIS A 139 19.36 -2.04 -0.70
N THR A 140 19.78 -3.26 -1.02
CA THR A 140 19.89 -3.71 -2.41
C THR A 140 19.35 -5.12 -2.60
N TYR A 141 18.99 -5.45 -3.84
CA TYR A 141 18.57 -6.79 -4.26
C TYR A 141 19.16 -7.13 -5.63
N ASP A 142 19.42 -8.39 -5.92
CA ASP A 142 20.09 -8.81 -7.16
C ASP A 142 19.13 -8.87 -8.36
N VAL A 143 19.62 -8.46 -9.54
CA VAL A 143 18.93 -8.58 -10.83
C VAL A 143 19.87 -9.17 -11.90
N PRO A 144 19.49 -10.27 -12.59
CA PRO A 144 18.32 -11.09 -12.30
C PRO A 144 18.53 -11.88 -11.00
N GLY A 145 17.57 -11.82 -10.07
CA GLY A 145 17.61 -12.64 -8.86
C GLY A 145 17.04 -14.05 -9.04
N ASP A 146 17.07 -14.84 -7.97
CA ASP A 146 16.65 -16.24 -7.98
C ASP A 146 15.13 -16.34 -7.82
N ARG A 147 14.43 -16.54 -8.95
CA ARG A 147 12.97 -16.69 -8.99
C ARG A 147 12.43 -17.93 -8.26
N THR A 148 13.29 -18.83 -7.79
CA THR A 148 12.88 -19.97 -6.97
C THR A 148 12.73 -19.59 -5.49
N LEU A 149 13.31 -18.46 -5.06
CA LEU A 149 13.21 -17.99 -3.69
C LEU A 149 11.85 -17.31 -3.43
N PRO A 150 11.18 -17.63 -2.31
CA PRO A 150 10.02 -16.90 -1.88
C PRO A 150 10.39 -15.43 -1.61
N GLY A 151 9.52 -14.51 -2.02
CA GLY A 151 9.75 -13.07 -1.79
C GLY A 151 10.65 -12.37 -2.81
N GLN A 152 11.29 -13.09 -3.75
CA GLN A 152 12.14 -12.49 -4.78
C GLN A 152 11.46 -11.28 -5.46
N GLY A 153 12.17 -10.15 -5.53
CA GLY A 153 11.67 -8.92 -6.13
C GLY A 153 10.49 -8.29 -5.37
N THR A 154 10.46 -8.41 -4.04
CA THR A 154 9.45 -7.77 -3.19
C THR A 154 10.07 -6.91 -2.10
N VAL A 155 9.37 -5.84 -1.73
CA VAL A 155 9.62 -5.06 -0.52
C VAL A 155 8.32 -5.01 0.28
N THR A 156 8.39 -5.31 1.57
CA THR A 156 7.23 -5.30 2.47
C THR A 156 7.58 -4.60 3.77
N VAL A 157 6.72 -3.69 4.20
CA VAL A 157 6.78 -3.08 5.52
C VAL A 157 5.69 -3.71 6.37
N VAL A 158 6.06 -4.22 7.54
CA VAL A 158 5.19 -4.92 8.48
C VAL A 158 5.17 -4.17 9.80
N SER A 159 3.96 -3.88 10.30
CA SER A 159 3.74 -3.30 11.62
C SER A 159 3.83 -4.34 12.74
N SER A 160 3.88 -3.88 14.00
CA SER A 160 3.83 -4.74 15.18
C SER A 160 2.47 -5.42 15.41
N TYR A 161 1.43 -5.01 14.68
CA TYR A 161 0.08 -5.58 14.80
C TYR A 161 -0.08 -6.95 14.13
N LEU A 162 0.97 -7.47 13.50
CA LEU A 162 1.02 -8.84 12.99
C LEU A 162 1.61 -9.77 14.05
N GLU A 163 0.78 -10.68 14.59
CA GLU A 163 1.07 -11.57 15.74
C GLU A 163 2.34 -12.43 15.62
N GLN A 164 2.97 -12.53 14.44
CA GLN A 164 4.07 -13.46 14.16
C GLN A 164 5.24 -12.81 13.40
N GLY A 165 5.29 -11.48 13.27
CA GLY A 165 6.34 -10.77 12.52
C GLY A 165 7.14 -9.82 13.39
N THR A 166 8.46 -9.72 13.15
CA THR A 166 9.23 -8.58 13.64
C THR A 166 8.81 -7.35 12.84
N MET A 167 8.40 -6.30 13.55
CA MET A 167 8.05 -5.03 12.93
C MET A 167 9.27 -4.49 12.15
N GLY A 168 9.12 -4.25 10.86
CA GLY A 168 10.26 -3.86 10.03
C GLY A 168 10.01 -3.86 8.53
N ILE A 169 11.09 -3.58 7.82
CA ILE A 169 11.19 -3.62 6.36
C ILE A 169 11.82 -4.94 5.97
N TYR A 170 11.16 -5.63 5.05
CA TYR A 170 11.61 -6.88 4.46
C TYR A 170 11.92 -6.65 2.99
N VAL A 171 13.14 -6.96 2.59
CA VAL A 171 13.56 -7.03 1.18
C VAL A 171 13.74 -8.50 0.85
N GLU A 172 12.95 -9.01 -0.08
CA GLU A 172 12.98 -10.43 -0.45
C GLU A 172 12.82 -11.38 0.73
N ASP A 173 11.82 -11.09 1.57
CA ASP A 173 11.51 -11.79 2.84
C ASP A 173 12.61 -11.72 3.92
N ASN A 174 13.69 -10.96 3.71
CA ASN A 174 14.74 -10.73 4.70
C ASN A 174 14.50 -9.41 5.44
N LEU A 175 14.43 -9.45 6.78
CA LEU A 175 14.36 -8.24 7.59
C LEU A 175 15.66 -7.43 7.46
N VAL A 176 15.57 -6.23 6.91
CA VAL A 176 16.72 -5.34 6.66
C VAL A 176 16.77 -4.13 7.58
N THR A 177 15.60 -3.63 8.00
CA THR A 177 15.49 -2.51 8.94
C THR A 177 14.39 -2.82 9.96
N PRO A 178 14.72 -3.11 11.22
CA PRO A 178 13.70 -3.17 12.27
C PRO A 178 13.16 -1.76 12.52
N ILE A 179 11.85 -1.63 12.69
CA ILE A 179 11.27 -0.35 13.09
C ILE A 179 11.48 -0.22 14.60
N PRO A 180 11.98 0.92 15.10
CA PRO A 180 12.08 1.15 16.54
C PRO A 180 10.71 0.98 17.17
N ALA A 181 10.62 0.22 18.26
CA ALA A 181 9.43 0.27 19.10
C ALA A 181 9.20 1.75 19.46
N ALA A 182 7.99 2.27 19.25
CA ALA A 182 7.65 3.62 19.68
C ALA A 182 8.15 3.77 21.12
N ALA A 183 8.97 4.80 21.37
CA ALA A 183 9.48 5.02 22.72
C ALA A 183 8.25 5.04 23.65
N PRO A 184 8.16 4.11 24.62
CA PRO A 184 7.09 4.19 25.59
C PRO A 184 7.23 5.56 26.28
N ASP A 185 6.13 6.27 26.46
CA ASP A 185 6.01 7.45 27.33
C ASP A 185 6.37 8.86 26.85
N VAL A 186 6.39 9.20 25.55
CA VAL A 186 6.33 10.65 25.21
C VAL A 186 4.91 11.22 25.33
N LEU A 187 3.88 10.37 25.44
CA LEU A 187 2.48 10.79 25.64
C LEU A 187 1.98 10.64 27.09
N GLY A 188 2.85 10.31 28.05
CA GLY A 188 2.44 9.72 29.34
C GLY A 188 2.70 10.48 30.65
N GLU A 189 3.41 11.62 30.67
CA GLU A 189 3.76 12.25 31.97
C GLU A 189 2.91 13.48 32.37
N GLU A 190 2.10 14.06 31.49
CA GLU A 190 1.28 15.23 31.86
C GLU A 190 -0.01 14.85 32.62
N GLU A 191 -0.57 13.65 32.45
CA GLU A 191 -1.76 13.23 33.22
C GLU A 191 -1.44 12.92 34.70
N SER A 192 -0.19 12.57 35.04
CA SER A 192 0.19 12.26 36.43
C SER A 192 0.32 13.50 37.33
N ARG A 193 0.35 14.72 36.76
CA ARG A 193 0.40 15.97 37.55
C ARG A 193 -0.97 16.57 37.86
N VAL A 194 -2.01 16.23 37.11
CA VAL A 194 -3.36 16.77 37.34
C VAL A 194 -4.11 15.98 38.42
N THR A 195 -3.76 14.71 38.65
CA THR A 195 -4.45 13.88 39.68
C THR A 195 -3.95 14.11 41.11
N GLN A 196 -2.86 14.85 41.34
CA GLN A 196 -2.39 15.16 42.71
C GLN A 196 -2.89 16.50 43.30
N MET A 197 -3.70 17.29 42.58
CA MET A 197 -4.26 18.55 43.09
C MET A 197 -5.78 18.59 43.28
N GLN A 198 -6.50 17.47 43.13
CA GLN A 198 -7.95 17.40 43.40
C GLN A 198 -8.30 16.18 44.29
N GLN A 199 -7.77 16.18 45.51
CA GLN A 199 -8.34 15.46 46.66
C GLN A 199 -8.64 16.46 47.78
N SER A 200 -9.46 17.45 47.47
CA SER A 200 -10.19 18.20 48.49
C SER A 200 -11.55 18.59 47.92
N ASP A 201 -12.59 17.94 48.45
CA ASP A 201 -13.96 18.43 48.53
C ASP A 201 -14.80 18.50 47.23
N TYR A 202 -15.14 17.34 46.65
CA TYR A 202 -16.26 17.25 45.71
C TYR A 202 -17.27 16.18 46.15
N GLU A 203 -18.47 16.61 46.54
CA GLU A 203 -19.63 15.75 46.81
C GLU A 203 -20.32 15.33 45.50
N PRO A 204 -20.71 14.05 45.32
CA PRO A 204 -21.37 13.61 44.11
C PRO A 204 -22.88 13.83 44.19
N GLY A 205 -23.40 14.64 43.28
CA GLY A 205 -24.81 14.67 42.90
C GLY A 205 -24.93 14.60 41.38
N TYR A 206 -25.88 13.79 40.91
CA TYR A 206 -26.38 13.64 39.53
C TYR A 206 -25.98 12.38 38.73
N SER A 207 -26.88 11.40 38.84
CA SER A 207 -27.56 10.61 37.80
C SER A 207 -26.77 10.09 36.59
N GLU A 208 -26.70 8.77 36.53
CA GLU A 208 -26.41 7.95 35.35
C GLU A 208 -27.38 8.28 34.19
N GLN A 209 -26.83 8.62 33.04
CA GLN A 209 -27.50 8.47 31.75
C GLN A 209 -26.75 7.41 30.95
N GLU A 210 -27.36 6.23 30.86
CA GLU A 210 -26.97 5.16 29.96
C GLU A 210 -27.07 5.63 28.50
N TYR A 211 -25.96 5.66 27.79
CA TYR A 211 -25.94 5.76 26.33
C TYR A 211 -25.76 4.35 25.75
N GLY A 212 -26.88 3.71 25.41
CA GLY A 212 -26.87 2.52 24.55
C GLY A 212 -26.79 2.93 23.08
N SER A 213 -25.80 2.42 22.35
CA SER A 213 -25.77 2.52 20.89
C SER A 213 -26.45 1.27 20.29
N ALA A 214 -27.65 1.46 19.77
CA ALA A 214 -28.30 0.50 18.89
C ALA A 214 -28.01 0.90 17.43
N VAL A 215 -27.54 -0.05 16.64
CA VAL A 215 -27.39 0.09 15.18
C VAL A 215 -28.66 -0.48 14.55
N ASP A 216 -29.52 0.37 14.01
CA ASP A 216 -30.66 -0.06 13.19
C ASP A 216 -30.18 -0.29 11.75
N VAL A 217 -30.24 -1.55 11.31
CA VAL A 217 -30.00 -1.94 9.92
C VAL A 217 -31.36 -2.22 9.26
N GLU A 218 -31.88 -1.25 8.52
CA GLU A 218 -33.08 -1.45 7.69
C GLU A 218 -32.66 -2.02 6.33
N MET A 219 -32.77 -3.35 6.15
CA MET A 219 -32.62 -3.99 4.84
C MET A 219 -33.95 -3.90 4.08
N ARG A 220 -33.97 -3.16 2.97
CA ARG A 220 -35.08 -3.22 2.01
C ARG A 220 -34.70 -4.12 0.85
N TYR A 221 -35.48 -5.19 0.67
CA TYR A 221 -35.39 -6.08 -0.48
C TYR A 221 -36.22 -5.48 -1.62
N ASP A 222 -35.61 -5.35 -2.79
CA ASP A 222 -36.29 -4.99 -4.03
C ASP A 222 -36.72 -6.28 -4.75
N GLU A 223 -38.00 -6.66 -4.62
CA GLU A 223 -38.61 -7.83 -5.28
C GLU A 223 -38.98 -7.53 -6.73
N SER A 224 -38.03 -7.10 -7.55
CA SER A 224 -38.24 -6.89 -8.99
C SER A 224 -37.15 -7.53 -9.84
N VAL A 225 -36.98 -8.85 -9.69
CA VAL A 225 -36.24 -9.66 -10.69
C VAL A 225 -37.17 -10.75 -11.21
N GLU A 226 -37.76 -10.46 -12.36
CA GLU A 226 -38.52 -11.41 -13.17
C GLU A 226 -37.67 -12.63 -13.57
N GLN A 227 -38.32 -13.78 -13.52
CA GLN A 227 -37.80 -15.09 -13.88
C GLN A 227 -37.37 -15.14 -15.36
N ALA A 228 -36.09 -15.40 -15.62
CA ALA A 228 -35.63 -15.93 -16.90
C ALA A 228 -35.52 -17.46 -16.77
N GLY A 229 -36.31 -18.17 -17.58
CA GLY A 229 -36.47 -19.63 -17.52
C GLY A 229 -35.23 -20.44 -17.95
N PRO A 230 -35.26 -21.77 -17.75
CA PRO A 230 -34.13 -22.64 -18.04
C PRO A 230 -33.96 -22.87 -19.55
N SER A 231 -32.79 -22.49 -20.06
CA SER A 231 -32.30 -22.90 -21.38
C SER A 231 -31.63 -24.27 -21.26
N SER A 232 -32.16 -25.23 -22.01
CA SER A 232 -31.61 -26.56 -22.25
C SER A 232 -30.17 -26.51 -22.75
N TYR A 233 -29.29 -27.29 -22.12
CA TYR A 233 -27.99 -27.65 -22.68
C TYR A 233 -28.15 -28.98 -23.40
N ASP A 234 -28.06 -28.92 -24.72
CA ASP A 234 -27.90 -30.08 -25.60
C ASP A 234 -26.47 -30.60 -25.53
N GLU A 235 -26.40 -31.94 -25.47
CA GLU A 235 -25.28 -32.81 -25.82
C GLU A 235 -24.47 -32.30 -27.02
N PHE A 236 -23.14 -32.35 -26.91
CA PHE A 236 -22.30 -32.63 -28.09
C PHE A 236 -21.14 -33.55 -27.74
N GLU A 237 -20.94 -34.45 -28.68
CA GLU A 237 -20.25 -35.72 -28.65
C GLU A 237 -18.71 -35.62 -28.65
N GLU A 238 -18.12 -36.74 -28.22
CA GLU A 238 -16.74 -37.12 -28.51
C GLU A 238 -16.42 -36.99 -30.00
N MET A 239 -15.29 -36.35 -30.33
CA MET A 239 -14.60 -36.61 -31.58
C MET A 239 -13.12 -36.90 -31.36
N THR A 240 -12.74 -37.96 -32.05
CA THR A 240 -11.54 -38.78 -31.98
C THR A 240 -10.36 -38.17 -32.73
N GLN A 241 -9.17 -38.63 -32.32
CA GLN A 241 -7.89 -38.36 -32.96
C GLN A 241 -7.85 -38.90 -34.39
N GLY A 242 -7.39 -38.07 -35.33
CA GLY A 242 -7.17 -38.41 -36.74
C GLY A 242 -5.91 -37.74 -37.28
N GLU A 243 -5.19 -38.49 -38.11
CA GLU A 243 -3.86 -38.26 -38.68
C GLU A 243 -3.63 -36.91 -39.37
N PHE A 244 -2.40 -36.38 -39.20
CA PHE A 244 -1.85 -35.29 -40.00
C PHE A 244 -1.11 -35.86 -41.22
N VAL A 245 -1.59 -35.54 -42.43
CA VAL A 245 -0.87 -35.70 -43.70
C VAL A 245 -0.63 -34.30 -44.28
N GLU A 246 0.63 -33.97 -44.53
CA GLU A 246 1.06 -32.74 -45.19
C GLU A 246 0.72 -32.75 -46.69
N HIS A 247 -0.08 -31.80 -47.16
CA HIS A 247 -0.08 -31.40 -48.56
C HIS A 247 -0.17 -29.87 -48.71
N ALA A 248 0.82 -29.33 -49.40
CA ALA A 248 0.91 -27.94 -49.82
C ALA A 248 0.08 -27.69 -51.10
N GLY A 249 -0.67 -26.59 -51.14
CA GLY A 249 -1.34 -26.10 -52.34
C GLY A 249 -2.17 -24.82 -52.11
N PRO A 250 -2.34 -23.95 -53.11
CA PRO A 250 -2.47 -22.50 -52.89
C PRO A 250 -3.90 -21.93 -52.95
N SER A 251 -4.05 -20.81 -52.23
CA SER A 251 -4.95 -19.65 -52.45
C SER A 251 -6.37 -19.86 -52.99
N SER A 252 -7.36 -19.54 -52.15
CA SER A 252 -8.59 -18.88 -52.58
C SER A 252 -9.12 -18.00 -51.45
N ASP A 253 -9.25 -16.71 -51.74
CA ASP A 253 -9.89 -15.70 -50.89
C ASP A 253 -11.35 -16.09 -50.63
N ALA A 254 -11.68 -16.40 -49.39
CA ALA A 254 -13.04 -16.58 -48.91
C ALA A 254 -13.28 -15.58 -47.77
N GLU A 255 -14.11 -14.58 -48.08
CA GLU A 255 -14.61 -13.55 -47.19
C GLU A 255 -15.50 -14.22 -46.12
N LEU A 256 -14.95 -14.41 -44.92
CA LEU A 256 -15.66 -14.94 -43.75
C LEU A 256 -16.32 -13.79 -43.00
N ASP A 257 -17.66 -13.72 -43.09
CA ASP A 257 -18.48 -12.84 -42.26
C ASP A 257 -18.27 -13.15 -40.77
N ALA A 258 -17.71 -12.18 -40.05
CA ALA A 258 -17.49 -12.29 -38.61
C ALA A 258 -18.85 -12.25 -37.86
N PRO A 259 -19.13 -13.17 -36.93
CA PRO A 259 -20.34 -13.13 -36.14
C PRO A 259 -20.35 -11.88 -35.23
N ALA A 260 -21.50 -11.21 -35.20
CA ALA A 260 -21.72 -9.98 -34.45
C ALA A 260 -21.26 -10.11 -32.99
N SER A 261 -20.29 -9.27 -32.62
CA SER A 261 -19.77 -9.13 -31.26
C SER A 261 -20.91 -8.77 -30.29
N ARG A 262 -21.28 -9.71 -29.41
CA ARG A 262 -22.17 -9.45 -28.29
C ARG A 262 -21.36 -8.77 -27.19
N THR A 263 -21.40 -7.44 -27.14
CA THR A 263 -20.88 -6.66 -26.02
C THR A 263 -21.68 -6.97 -24.75
N PRO A 264 -21.06 -7.48 -23.67
CA PRO A 264 -21.75 -7.72 -22.41
C PRO A 264 -22.15 -6.39 -21.76
N THR A 265 -23.44 -6.20 -21.52
CA THR A 265 -23.97 -5.06 -20.77
C THR A 265 -23.75 -5.29 -19.27
N ARG A 266 -22.77 -4.59 -18.68
CA ARG A 266 -22.60 -4.53 -17.23
C ARG A 266 -23.67 -3.62 -16.64
N LYS A 267 -24.47 -4.14 -15.71
CA LYS A 267 -25.34 -3.33 -14.84
C LYS A 267 -24.55 -2.97 -13.58
N TRP A 268 -24.53 -1.69 -13.23
CA TRP A 268 -23.98 -1.21 -11.97
C TRP A 268 -25.11 -1.08 -10.95
N VAL A 269 -24.83 -1.46 -9.71
CA VAL A 269 -25.69 -1.21 -8.56
C VAL A 269 -25.03 -0.13 -7.73
N GLU A 270 -25.74 0.96 -7.52
CA GLU A 270 -25.28 2.06 -6.66
C GLU A 270 -25.61 1.71 -5.21
N VAL A 271 -24.59 1.48 -4.39
CA VAL A 271 -24.75 1.23 -2.95
C VAL A 271 -24.37 2.51 -2.22
N LYS A 272 -25.37 3.16 -1.62
CA LYS A 272 -25.16 4.38 -0.83
C LYS A 272 -24.94 4.01 0.63
N ILE A 273 -23.67 4.02 1.06
CA ILE A 273 -23.28 3.75 2.45
C ILE A 273 -23.11 5.10 3.16
N THR A 274 -23.97 5.38 4.14
CA THR A 274 -23.84 6.55 5.01
C THR A 274 -23.14 6.11 6.29
N ILE A 275 -21.85 6.40 6.41
CA ILE A 275 -21.09 6.18 7.64
C ILE A 275 -21.24 7.43 8.50
N VAL A 276 -21.98 7.32 9.61
CA VAL A 276 -22.06 8.39 10.61
C VAL A 276 -20.92 8.18 11.59
N SER A 277 -19.82 8.89 11.38
CA SER A 277 -18.69 8.91 12.30
C SER A 277 -19.10 9.67 13.56
N HIS A 278 -19.41 8.95 14.65
CA HIS A 278 -19.35 9.55 15.96
C HIS A 278 -17.86 9.68 16.33
N LEU A 279 -17.25 10.77 15.89
CA LEU A 279 -16.01 11.28 16.47
C LEU A 279 -16.23 11.41 17.97
N THR A 280 -15.70 10.46 18.73
CA THR A 280 -15.60 10.62 20.18
C THR A 280 -14.70 11.83 20.41
N ARG A 281 -15.22 12.81 21.17
CA ARG A 281 -14.63 14.11 21.53
C ARG A 281 -13.22 14.08 22.17
N ARG A 282 -12.53 12.93 22.18
CA ARG A 282 -11.21 12.80 22.82
C ARG A 282 -10.03 13.26 21.96
N ASN A 283 -10.20 13.46 20.65
CA ASN A 283 -9.10 13.91 19.77
C ASN A 283 -9.15 15.39 19.37
N GLU A 284 -10.09 16.19 19.91
CA GLU A 284 -10.20 17.62 19.60
C GLU A 284 -9.17 18.51 20.34
N TYR A 285 -8.50 17.98 21.37
CA TYR A 285 -7.57 18.77 22.19
C TYR A 285 -6.12 18.81 21.70
N VAL A 286 -5.70 17.89 20.82
CA VAL A 286 -4.30 17.85 20.34
C VAL A 286 -4.07 18.74 19.10
N PHE A 287 -5.14 19.20 18.42
CA PHE A 287 -5.02 19.94 17.16
C PHE A 287 -5.32 21.45 17.23
N GLN A 288 -5.66 22.02 18.39
CA GLN A 288 -5.82 23.47 18.52
C GLN A 288 -4.54 24.22 18.94
N ASP A 289 -3.56 23.54 19.55
CA ASP A 289 -2.39 24.23 20.12
C ASP A 289 -1.32 24.60 19.07
N ALA A 290 -1.34 23.94 17.90
CA ALA A 290 -0.47 24.29 16.77
C ALA A 290 -0.93 25.55 16.00
N LYS A 291 -2.17 26.01 16.19
CA LYS A 291 -2.73 27.14 15.43
C LYS A 291 -2.57 28.52 16.10
N ASN A 292 -2.16 28.56 17.37
CA ASN A 292 -2.06 29.80 18.15
C ASN A 292 -0.61 30.33 18.34
N ARG A 293 0.42 29.67 17.80
CA ARG A 293 1.83 30.11 17.96
C ARG A 293 2.43 30.90 16.80
N SER A 294 1.66 31.28 15.78
CA SER A 294 2.17 32.05 14.63
C SER A 294 1.59 33.46 14.49
N VAL A 295 1.41 34.20 15.59
CA VAL A 295 1.22 35.66 15.54
C VAL A 295 1.87 36.31 16.78
N SER A 296 3.16 36.65 16.70
CA SER A 296 3.73 37.85 17.34
C SER A 296 5.26 37.86 17.17
N THR A 297 5.73 38.56 16.13
CA THR A 297 6.94 39.40 16.21
C THR A 297 6.85 40.44 15.09
N LYS A 298 6.37 41.63 15.43
CA LYS A 298 6.74 42.90 14.80
C LYS A 298 7.14 43.82 15.93
N ASP A 299 8.43 44.15 15.97
CA ASP A 299 8.99 45.46 16.31
C ASP A 299 10.28 45.61 15.52
#